data_AF-A0A8T7J4Z0-F1
#
_entry.id   AF-A0A8T7J4Z0-F1
#
_cell.length_a   1.000
_cell.length_b   1.000
_cell.length_c   1.000
_cell.angle_alpha   90.00
_cell.angle_beta   90.00
_cell.angle_gamma   90.00
#
_symmetry.space_group_name_H-M   'P 1'
#
loop_
_entity.id
_entity.type
_entity.pdbx_description
1 polymer ?
#
loop_
_entity_poly.entity_id
_entity_poly.type
_entity_poly.pdbx_seq_one_letter_code
_entity_poly.pdbx_strand_id
1 'polypeptide(L)' 'VQRPKVLETTATGAAWLAGHRAGVYPAQREFAETWAVDSGFAPNMPSKERGQKTARWAAAVASTIGVQF' A
#
# COMPACT_ATOMS: atom_id res chain seq x y z
N VAL A 1 -4.24 -2.44 -8.38
CA VAL A 1 -3.76 -1.57 -7.28
C VAL A 1 -4.51 -0.26 -7.35
N GLN A 2 -5.06 0.24 -6.23
CA GLN A 2 -5.72 1.54 -6.16
C GLN A 2 -4.83 2.50 -5.36
N ARG A 3 -4.56 3.68 -5.91
CA ARG A 3 -3.84 4.77 -5.23
C ARG A 3 -4.87 5.77 -4.70
N PRO A 4 -4.85 6.10 -3.40
CA PRO A 4 -5.77 7.07 -2.82
C PRO A 4 -5.43 8.50 -3.27
N LYS A 5 -6.42 9.39 -3.19
CA LYS A 5 -6.25 10.84 -3.42
C LYS A 5 -5.37 11.51 -2.36
N VAL A 6 -5.46 11.06 -1.11
CA VAL A 6 -4.57 11.49 -0.02
C VAL A 6 -3.46 10.45 0.13
N LEU A 7 -2.23 10.81 -0.21
CA LEU A 7 -1.07 9.90 -0.14
C LEU A 7 -0.54 9.76 1.28
N GLU A 8 -0.62 10.83 2.07
CA GLU A 8 -0.18 10.89 3.48
C GLU A 8 -1.20 10.23 4.41
N THR A 9 -1.52 8.96 4.13
CA THR A 9 -2.51 8.17 4.88
C THR A 9 -2.09 7.94 6.33
N THR A 10 -0.78 7.86 6.61
CA THR A 10 -0.22 7.78 7.96
C THR A 10 -0.58 9.02 8.79
N ALA A 11 -0.30 10.21 8.26
CA ALA A 11 -0.61 11.47 8.95
C ALA A 11 -2.13 11.66 9.09
N THR A 12 -2.87 11.33 8.05
CA THR A 12 -4.35 11.41 8.04
C THR A 12 -4.96 10.51 9.11
N GLY A 13 -4.46 9.28 9.25
CA GLY A 13 -4.91 8.35 10.29
C GLY A 13 -4.61 8.85 11.70
N ALA A 14 -3.39 9.37 11.93
CA ALA A 14 -3.02 9.96 13.21
C ALA A 14 -3.89 11.17 13.56
N ALA A 15 -4.13 12.07 12.60
CA ALA A 15 -5.01 13.21 12.77
C ALA A 15 -6.45 12.78 13.08
N TRP A 16 -6.96 11.74 12.41
CA TRP A 16 -8.30 11.24 12.68
C TRP A 16 -8.43 10.65 14.08
N LEU A 17 -7.47 9.84 14.53
CA LEU A 17 -7.49 9.29 15.89
C LEU A 17 -7.51 10.39 16.95
N ALA A 18 -6.65 11.40 16.82
CA ALA A 18 -6.59 12.52 17.75
C ALA A 18 -7.88 13.37 17.71
N GLY A 19 -8.34 13.73 16.52
CA GLY A 19 -9.54 14.53 16.31
C GLY A 19 -10.81 13.83 16.80
N HIS A 20 -10.92 12.51 16.59
CA HIS A 20 -12.06 11.74 17.04
C HIS A 20 -12.11 11.67 18.57
N ARG A 21 -10.96 11.39 19.23
CA ARG A 21 -10.88 11.39 20.70
C ARG A 21 -11.22 12.74 21.32
N ALA A 22 -10.87 13.82 20.63
CA ALA A 22 -11.16 15.20 21.04
C ALA A 22 -12.59 15.66 20.68
N GLY A 23 -13.39 14.84 19.99
CA GLY A 23 -14.78 15.17 19.62
C GLY A 23 -14.90 16.16 18.46
N VAL A 24 -13.83 16.38 17.70
CA VAL A 24 -13.78 17.36 16.59
C VAL A 24 -14.00 16.70 15.23
N TYR A 25 -13.65 15.41 15.10
CA TYR A 25 -13.73 14.65 13.86
C TYR A 25 -14.81 13.57 13.92
N PRO A 26 -15.33 13.15 12.75
CA PRO A 26 -16.49 12.27 12.67
C PRO A 26 -16.21 10.86 13.19
N ALA A 27 -17.28 10.08 13.32
CA ALA A 27 -17.21 8.66 13.66
C ALA A 27 -16.44 7.87 12.58
N GLN A 28 -15.95 6.69 12.95
CA GLN A 28 -15.11 5.87 12.08
C GLN A 28 -15.75 5.55 10.73
N ARG A 29 -17.06 5.27 10.71
CA ARG A 29 -17.80 4.94 9.48
C ARG A 29 -17.82 6.12 8.51
N GLU A 30 -18.16 7.30 9.01
CA GLU A 30 -18.19 8.54 8.24
C GLU A 30 -16.78 8.92 7.74
N PHE A 31 -15.75 8.72 8.56
CA PHE A 31 -14.37 8.92 8.10
C PHE A 31 -13.98 7.97 6.96
N ALA A 32 -14.39 6.70 7.03
CA ALA A 32 -14.10 5.74 5.97
C ALA A 32 -14.75 6.13 4.63
N GLU A 33 -15.91 6.80 4.66
CA GLU A 33 -16.59 7.32 3.46
C GLU A 33 -15.78 8.44 2.76
N THR A 34 -14.85 9.10 3.47
CA THR A 34 -13.97 10.13 2.88
C THR A 34 -12.87 9.54 2.00
N TRP A 35 -12.61 8.23 2.08
CA TRP A 35 -11.60 7.60 1.25
C TRP A 35 -12.01 7.64 -0.21
N ALA A 36 -11.12 8.15 -1.05
CA ALA A 36 -11.35 8.29 -2.48
C ALA A 36 -10.14 7.81 -3.28
N VAL A 37 -10.43 7.08 -4.37
CA VAL A 37 -9.43 6.66 -5.35
C VAL A 37 -9.07 7.85 -6.22
N ASP A 38 -7.76 8.05 -6.44
CA ASP A 38 -7.24 8.95 -7.47
C ASP A 38 -6.90 8.17 -8.74
N SER A 39 -6.20 7.04 -8.62
CA SER A 39 -5.79 6.24 -9.78
C SER A 39 -5.92 4.74 -9.53
N GLY A 40 -6.41 4.02 -10.55
CA GLY A 40 -6.47 2.56 -10.57
C GLY A 40 -5.45 2.00 -11.56
N PHE A 41 -4.73 0.97 -11.15
CA PHE A 41 -3.73 0.27 -11.97
C PHE A 41 -4.12 -1.20 -12.13
N ALA A 42 -4.28 -1.63 -13.37
CA ALA A 42 -4.50 -3.02 -13.74
C ALA A 42 -3.18 -3.71 -14.12
N PRO A 43 -3.05 -5.04 -13.94
CA PRO A 43 -1.89 -5.77 -14.42
C PRO A 43 -1.77 -5.65 -15.95
N ASN A 44 -0.62 -5.18 -16.43
CA ASN A 44 -0.35 -5.03 -17.87
C ASN A 44 0.91 -5.79 -18.32
N MET A 45 1.35 -6.79 -17.54
CA MET A 45 2.53 -7.60 -17.85
C MET A 45 2.12 -9.04 -18.18
N PRO A 46 2.61 -9.62 -19.29
CA PRO A 46 2.37 -11.03 -19.63
C PRO A 46 2.81 -11.98 -18.50
N SER A 47 2.06 -13.08 -18.31
CA SER A 47 2.32 -14.04 -17.25
C SER A 47 3.72 -14.66 -17.32
N LYS A 48 4.20 -14.96 -18.53
CA LYS A 48 5.54 -15.52 -18.78
C LYS A 48 6.64 -14.56 -18.32
N GLU A 49 6.53 -13.28 -18.69
CA GLU A 49 7.50 -12.26 -18.30
C GLU A 49 7.49 -12.05 -16.77
N ARG A 50 6.30 -11.95 -16.17
CA ARG A 50 6.14 -11.85 -14.72
C ARG A 50 6.82 -13.02 -14.00
N GLY A 51 6.56 -14.25 -14.46
CA GLY A 51 7.16 -15.45 -13.89
C GLY A 51 8.69 -15.45 -13.97
N GLN A 52 9.26 -15.06 -15.11
CA GLN A 52 10.71 -14.94 -15.28
C GLN A 52 11.33 -13.91 -14.33
N LYS A 53 10.72 -12.72 -14.18
CA LYS A 53 11.21 -11.67 -13.27
C LYS A 53 11.15 -12.11 -11.81
N THR A 54 10.05 -12.73 -11.39
CA THR A 54 9.91 -13.25 -10.02
C THR A 54 10.91 -14.38 -9.73
N ALA A 55 11.13 -15.30 -10.67
CA ALA A 55 12.12 -16.37 -10.51
C ALA A 55 13.55 -15.82 -10.35
N ARG A 56 13.92 -14.82 -11.16
CA ARG A 56 15.22 -14.14 -11.04
C ARG A 56 15.38 -13.41 -9.71
N TRP A 57 14.33 -12.72 -9.25
CA TRP A 57 14.33 -12.10 -7.92
C TRP A 57 14.54 -13.12 -6.81
N ALA A 58 13.81 -14.24 -6.85
CA ALA A 58 13.96 -15.31 -5.86
C ALA A 58 15.39 -15.88 -5.83
N ALA A 59 16.00 -16.10 -7.00
CA ALA A 59 17.40 -16.52 -7.09
C ALA A 59 18.36 -15.47 -6.48
N ALA A 60 18.14 -14.18 -6.75
CA ALA A 60 18.95 -13.11 -6.17
C ALA A 60 18.85 -13.06 -4.65
N VAL A 61 17.64 -13.17 -4.09
CA VAL A 61 17.42 -13.23 -2.63
C VAL A 61 18.12 -14.46 -2.04
N ALA A 62 18.01 -15.63 -2.67
CA ALA A 62 18.69 -16.84 -2.22
C ALA A 62 20.22 -16.67 -2.20
N SER A 63 20.79 -16.04 -3.24
CA SER A 63 22.23 -15.74 -3.27
C SER A 63 22.65 -14.74 -2.19
N THR A 64 21.81 -13.77 -1.82
CA THR A 64 22.14 -12.83 -0.73
C THR A 64 22.09 -13.51 0.64
N ILE A 65 21.12 -14.39 0.87
CA ILE A 65 20.95 -15.08 2.16
C ILE A 65 21.93 -16.27 2.29
N GLY A 66 22.24 -16.94 1.19
CA GLY A 66 23.07 -18.16 1.14
C GLY A 66 24.58 -17.93 1.22
N VAL A 67 25.06 -16.69 1.26
CA VAL A 67 26.46 -16.39 1.59
C VAL A 67 26.63 -16.54 3.10
N GLN A 68 26.99 -17.75 3.54
CA GLN A 68 27.50 -17.96 4.90
C GLN A 68 28.91 -17.36 5.01
N PHE A 69 29.12 -16.50 6.01
CA PHE A 69 30.43 -16.15 6.54
C PHE A 69 30.97 -17.28 7.42
#